data_AF-A0A936LSL9-F1
#
_entry.id   AF-A0A936LSL9-F1
#
_cell.length_a   1.000
_cell.length_b   1.000
_cell.length_c   1.000
_cell.angle_alpha   90.00
_cell.angle_beta   90.00
_cell.angle_gamma   90.00
#
_symmetry.space_group_name_H-M   'P 1'
#
loop_
_entity.id
_entity.type
_entity.pdbx_description
1 polymer ?
#
loop_
_entity_poly.entity_id
_entity_poly.type
_entity_poly.pdbx_seq_one_letter_code
_entity_poly.pdbx_strand_id
1 'polypeptide(L)' 'MCSPLRASPLGDDAGAGFIGQWYLHNIRMYANICRSTRDADQRVLVIVGNGHRPIIQQLLRADPDWEVIEAERYLR' A
#
# COMPACT_ATOMS: atom_id res chain seq x y z
N MET A 1 8.83 -21.70 -21.16
CA MET A 1 8.98 -20.88 -22.38
C MET A 1 7.64 -20.22 -22.65
N CYS A 2 7.56 -18.90 -22.49
CA CYS A 2 6.33 -18.16 -22.75
C CYS A 2 6.17 -18.00 -24.28
N SER A 3 4.99 -18.31 -24.80
CA SER A 3 4.65 -18.19 -26.22
C SER A 3 4.66 -16.72 -26.67
N PRO A 4 5.05 -16.38 -27.92
CA PRO A 4 5.04 -14.99 -28.38
C PRO A 4 3.58 -14.59 -28.66
N LEU A 5 2.88 -14.13 -27.62
CA LEU A 5 1.66 -13.38 -27.80
C LEU A 5 2.02 -12.10 -28.54
N ARG A 6 1.32 -11.84 -29.65
CA ARG A 6 1.40 -10.58 -30.40
C ARG A 6 1.42 -9.40 -29.43
N ALA A 7 2.44 -8.55 -29.56
CA ALA A 7 2.62 -7.34 -28.77
C ALA A 7 1.30 -6.58 -28.61
N SER A 8 0.81 -6.52 -27.37
CA SER A 8 -0.28 -5.62 -27.00
C SER A 8 0.19 -4.18 -27.22
N PRO A 9 -0.67 -3.20 -27.56
CA PRO A 9 -0.26 -1.81 -27.76
C PRO A 9 0.44 -1.16 -26.55
N LEU A 10 0.38 -1.81 -25.39
CA LEU A 10 1.01 -1.43 -24.13
C LEU A 10 2.41 -2.06 -23.91
N GLY A 11 2.91 -2.86 -24.86
CA GLY A 11 4.15 -3.63 -24.75
C GLY A 11 4.03 -4.90 -23.89
N ASP A 12 5.05 -5.76 -23.96
CA ASP A 12 5.09 -7.06 -23.25
C ASP A 12 5.14 -6.90 -21.72
N ASP A 13 5.35 -5.67 -21.21
CA ASP A 13 5.49 -5.32 -19.78
C ASP A 13 4.26 -4.63 -19.17
N ALA A 14 3.11 -4.60 -19.87
CA ALA A 14 1.93 -3.87 -19.42
C ALA A 14 1.50 -4.23 -17.98
N GLY A 15 1.60 -5.52 -17.62
CA GLY A 15 1.31 -6.00 -16.26
C GLY A 15 2.31 -5.46 -15.22
N ALA A 16 3.60 -5.45 -15.54
CA ALA A 16 4.63 -4.88 -14.68
C ALA A 16 4.42 -3.38 -14.47
N GLY A 17 4.08 -2.65 -15.54
CA GLY A 17 3.75 -1.23 -15.48
C GLY A 17 2.54 -0.94 -14.57
N PHE A 18 1.47 -1.72 -14.71
CA PHE A 18 0.28 -1.60 -13.85
C PHE A 18 0.62 -1.85 -12.37
N ILE A 19 1.34 -2.93 -12.06
CA ILE A 19 1.74 -3.24 -10.67
C ILE A 19 2.67 -2.16 -10.10
N GLY A 20 3.60 -1.64 -10.90
CA GLY A 20 4.47 -0.54 -10.48
C GLY A 20 3.68 0.72 -10.09
N GLN A 21 2.71 1.11 -10.91
CA GLN A 21 1.85 2.27 -10.61
C GLN A 21 0.95 2.01 -9.38
N TRP A 22 0.42 0.79 -9.25
CA TRP A 22 -0.34 0.40 -8.07
C TRP A 22 0.50 0.50 -6.79
N TYR A 23 1.73 -0.01 -6.81
CA TYR A 23 2.62 0.06 -5.65
C TYR A 23 3.00 1.51 -5.32
N LEU A 24 3.25 2.34 -6.33
CA LEU A 24 3.51 3.78 -6.16
C LEU A 24 2.33 4.51 -5.50
N HIS A 25 1.09 4.17 -5.86
CA HIS A 25 -0.09 4.72 -5.18
C HIS A 25 -0.10 4.37 -3.69
N ASN A 26 0.20 3.13 -3.33
CA ASN A 26 0.26 2.69 -1.92
C ASN A 26 1.40 3.38 -1.14
N ILE A 27 2.57 3.59 -1.76
CA ILE A 27 3.67 4.38 -1.14
C ILE A 27 3.22 5.82 -0.88
N ARG A 28 2.49 6.44 -1.81
CA ARG A 28 1.97 7.80 -1.63
C ARG A 28 0.97 7.87 -0.48
N MET A 29 0.10 6.86 -0.33
CA MET A 29 -0.81 6.75 0.82
C MET A 29 -0.04 6.61 2.13
N TYR A 30 0.97 5.74 2.17
CA TYR A 30 1.86 5.61 3.33
C TYR A 30 2.50 6.95 3.71
N ALA A 31 3.07 7.67 2.75
CA ALA A 31 3.68 8.97 2.99
C ALA A 31 2.67 10.02 3.48
N ASN A 32 1.39 9.92 3.08
CA ASN A 32 0.32 10.75 3.62
C ASN A 32 0.03 10.41 5.09
N ILE A 33 -0.02 9.13 5.45
CA ILE A 33 -0.21 8.68 6.84
C ILE A 33 0.87 9.33 7.71
N CYS A 34 2.15 9.15 7.38
CA CYS A 34 3.25 9.69 8.19
C CYS A 34 3.22 11.23 8.30
N ARG A 35 2.81 11.94 7.23
CA ARG A 35 2.71 13.41 7.26
C ARG A 35 1.51 13.93 8.05
N SER A 36 0.43 13.17 8.10
CA SER A 36 -0.80 13.58 8.77
C SER A 36 -0.77 13.31 10.27
N THR A 37 0.19 12.52 10.74
CA THR A 37 0.32 12.08 12.12
C THR A 37 1.35 12.94 12.86
N ARG A 38 1.06 13.27 14.11
CA ARG A 38 1.89 14.10 14.99
C ARG A 38 2.52 13.23 16.07
N ASP A 39 3.65 13.64 16.63
CA ASP A 39 4.32 12.93 17.72
C ASP A 39 3.44 12.76 18.97
N ALA A 40 2.45 13.62 19.17
CA ALA A 40 1.50 13.53 20.28
C ALA A 40 0.37 12.52 20.02
N ASP A 41 0.19 12.03 18.80
CA ASP A 41 -0.86 11.09 18.44
C ASP A 41 -0.49 9.69 18.94
N GLN A 42 -1.17 9.23 19.99
CA GLN A 42 -0.88 7.91 20.57
C GLN A 42 -1.40 6.74 19.73
N ARG A 43 -2.44 6.97 18.91
CA ARG A 43 -3.07 5.95 18.05
C ARG A 43 -3.65 6.60 16.80
N VAL A 44 -3.48 5.94 15.66
CA VAL A 44 -3.98 6.40 14.35
C VAL A 44 -4.87 5.32 13.75
N LEU A 45 -6.11 5.67 13.40
CA LEU A 45 -7.01 4.79 12.66
C LEU A 45 -6.89 5.08 11.17
N VAL A 46 -6.51 4.08 10.38
CA VAL A 46 -6.35 4.19 8.93
C VAL A 46 -7.48 3.40 8.24
N ILE A 47 -8.35 4.11 7.52
CA ILE A 47 -9.46 3.53 6.75
C ILE A 47 -9.08 3.53 5.28
N VAL A 48 -8.99 2.35 4.67
CA VAL A 48 -8.58 2.17 3.27
C VAL A 48 -9.35 1.03 2.60
N GLY A 49 -9.40 1.03 1.28
CA GLY A 49 -9.95 -0.09 0.52
C GLY A 49 -9.14 -1.37 0.73
N ASN A 50 -9.81 -2.53 0.70
CA ASN A 50 -9.20 -3.83 1.00
C ASN A 50 -7.99 -4.17 0.12
N GLY A 51 -7.96 -3.70 -1.15
CA GLY A 51 -6.83 -3.92 -2.05
C GLY A 51 -5.54 -3.20 -1.64
N HIS A 52 -5.63 -2.12 -0.87
CA HIS A 52 -4.48 -1.32 -0.43
C HIS A 52 -3.89 -1.81 0.89
N ARG A 53 -4.74 -2.40 1.74
CA ARG A 53 -4.38 -2.83 3.09
C ARG A 53 -3.08 -3.67 3.15
N PRO A 54 -2.86 -4.69 2.30
CA PRO A 54 -1.66 -5.53 2.42
C PRO A 54 -0.35 -4.76 2.24
N ILE A 55 -0.28 -3.87 1.23
CA ILE A 55 0.94 -3.10 0.95
C ILE A 55 1.14 -2.04 2.03
N ILE A 56 0.08 -1.35 2.46
CA ILE A 56 0.17 -0.36 3.54
C ILE A 56 0.62 -1.02 4.85
N GLN A 57 0.07 -2.18 5.22
CA GLN A 57 0.52 -2.93 6.40
C GLN A 57 1.98 -3.37 6.27
N GLN A 58 2.42 -3.80 5.08
CA GLN A 58 3.82 -4.16 4.84
C GLN A 58 4.74 -2.96 5.08
N LEU A 59 4.39 -1.79 4.53
CA LEU A 59 5.19 -0.56 4.69
C LEU A 59 5.24 -0.12 6.15
N LEU A 60 4.10 -0.08 6.84
CA LEU A 60 4.03 0.29 8.27
C LEU A 60 4.78 -0.69 9.16
N ARG A 61 4.67 -2.01 8.93
CA ARG A 61 5.43 -3.01 9.73
C ARG A 61 6.94 -2.98 9.50
N ALA A 62 7.38 -2.44 8.37
CA ALA A 62 8.80 -2.28 8.07
C ALA A 62 9.39 -1.00 8.69
N ASP A 63 8.55 -0.06 9.13
CA ASP A 63 8.97 1.16 9.81
C ASP A 63 8.97 0.94 11.33
N PRO A 64 10.13 1.09 12.03
CA PRO A 64 10.23 0.89 13.46
C PRO A 64 9.40 1.87 14.30
N ASP A 65 8.98 3.01 13.72
CA ASP A 65 8.18 4.02 14.43
C ASP A 65 6.69 3.63 14.51
N TRP A 66 6.27 2.55 13.83
CA TRP A 66 4.87 2.13 13.74
C TRP A 66 4.63 0.73 14.32
N GLU A 67 3.55 0.61 15.08
CA GLU A 67 2.97 -0.67 15.48
C GLU A 67 1.61 -0.87 14.79
N VAL A 68 1.49 -1.92 13.97
CA VAL A 68 0.24 -2.24 13.27
C VAL A 68 -0.63 -3.15 14.15
N ILE A 69 -1.79 -2.64 14.56
CA ILE A 69 -2.81 -3.36 15.34
C ILE A 69 -4.12 -3.50 14.56
N GLU A 70 -4.83 -4.60 14.76
CA GLU A 70 -6.14 -4.83 14.12
C GLU A 70 -7.22 -3.96 14.79
N ALA A 71 -7.96 -3.20 13.98
CA ALA A 71 -8.87 -2.15 14.43
C ALA A 71 -10.14 -2.70 15.10
N GLU A 72 -10.55 -3.91 14.74
CA GLU A 72 -11.73 -4.62 15.26
C GLU A 72 -11.67 -4.79 16.79
N ARG A 73 -10.47 -4.76 17.37
CA ARG A 73 -10.29 -4.78 18.84
C ARG A 73 -10.87 -3.53 19.53
N TYR A 74 -11.03 -2.43 18.80
CA TYR A 74 -11.43 -1.12 19.31
C TYR A 74 -12.75 -0.61 18.74
N LEU A 75 -13.23 -1.18 17.63
CA LEU A 75 -14.51 -0.84 17.00
C LEU A 75 -15.57 -1.86 17.43
N ARG A 76 -16.23 -1.61 18.57
CA ARG A 76 -17.37 -2.39 19.07
C ARG A 76 -18.69 -1.72 18.73
#